data_AF-A0A3B0P8X8-F1
#
_entry.id   AF-A0A3B0P8X8-F1
#
_cell.length_a   1.000
_cell.length_b   1.000
_cell.length_c   1.000
_cell.angle_alpha   90.00
_cell.angle_beta   90.00
_cell.angle_gamma   90.00
#
_symmetry.space_group_name_H-M   'P 1'
#
loop_
_entity.id
_entity.type
_entity.pdbx_description
1 polymer ?
#
loop_
_entity_poly.entity_id
_entity_poly.type
_entity_poly.pdbx_seq_one_letter_code
_entity_poly.pdbx_strand_id
1 'polypeptide(L)' 'MNKKVLENKIIYQIFPRSFYDANDDGDGDLQGIIKKIPYLANLGINAIW' A
#
# COMPACT_ATOMS: atom_id res chain seq x y z
N MET A 1 -11.13 21.52 18.16
CA MET A 1 -10.80 20.13 18.53
C MET A 1 -10.00 19.51 17.39
N ASN A 2 -8.77 19.08 17.64
CA ASN A 2 -7.92 18.44 16.61
C ASN A 2 -8.40 17.01 16.36
N LYS A 3 -8.86 16.71 15.14
CA LYS A 3 -9.26 15.36 14.74
C LYS A 3 -7.99 14.60 14.34
N LYS A 4 -7.52 13.67 15.17
CA LYS A 4 -6.37 12.81 14.83
C LYS A 4 -6.82 11.75 13.81
N VAL A 5 -6.57 12.02 12.53
CA VAL A 5 -7.04 11.19 11.40
C VAL A 5 -6.47 9.76 11.43
N LEU A 6 -5.28 9.57 12.01
CA LEU A 6 -4.57 8.28 12.03
C LEU A 6 -4.67 7.53 13.37
N GLU A 7 -5.35 8.08 14.36
CA GLU A 7 -5.50 7.41 15.66
C GLU A 7 -6.28 6.10 15.47
N ASN A 8 -5.76 5.00 16.01
CA ASN A 8 -6.30 3.63 15.86
C ASN A 8 -6.36 3.11 14.40
N LYS A 9 -5.44 3.54 13.53
CA LYS A 9 -5.32 3.03 12.15
C LYS A 9 -4.10 2.13 11.97
N ILE A 10 -4.25 1.08 11.18
CA ILE A 10 -3.15 0.21 10.73
C ILE A 10 -2.55 0.82 9.46
N ILE A 11 -1.26 1.18 9.53
CA ILE A 11 -0.51 1.73 8.41
C ILE A 11 0.42 0.65 7.87
N TYR A 12 0.42 0.44 6.56
CA TYR A 12 1.29 -0.53 5.89
C TYR A 12 2.32 0.20 5.04
N GLN A 13 3.60 0.03 5.35
CA GLN A 13 4.67 0.62 4.57
C GLN A 13 4.95 -0.22 3.32
N ILE A 14 5.00 0.44 2.16
CA ILE A 14 5.40 -0.19 0.90
C ILE A 14 6.74 0.37 0.46
N PHE A 15 7.72 -0.51 0.21
CA PHE A 15 8.90 -0.15 -0.56
C PHE A 15 8.63 -0.43 -2.05
N PRO A 16 8.34 0.59 -2.89
CA PRO A 16 7.70 0.38 -4.19
C PRO A 16 8.46 -0.58 -5.12
N ARG A 17 9.78 -0.38 -5.23
CA ARG A 17 10.64 -1.17 -6.14
C ARG A 17 10.71 -2.65 -5.82
N SER A 18 10.33 -3.08 -4.61
CA SER A 18 10.37 -4.50 -4.23
C SER A 18 8.99 -5.07 -3.90
N PHE A 19 7.91 -4.33 -4.16
CA PHE A 19 6.58 -4.75 -3.78
C PHE A 19 5.90 -5.61 -4.86
N TYR A 20 5.75 -5.05 -6.07
CA TYR A 20 5.18 -5.78 -7.20
C TYR A 20 5.53 -5.11 -8.51
N ASP A 21 6.15 -5.87 -9.41
CA ASP A 21 6.45 -5.50 -10.78
C ASP A 21 5.27 -5.92 -11.69
N ALA A 22 4.65 -4.94 -12.34
CA ALA A 22 3.48 -5.12 -13.18
C ALA A 22 3.77 -5.04 -14.69
N ASN A 23 4.97 -4.61 -15.09
CA ASN A 23 5.41 -4.50 -16.48
C ASN A 23 6.61 -5.41 -16.82
N ASP A 24 7.08 -6.22 -15.87
CA ASP A 24 8.13 -7.24 -16.00
C ASP A 24 9.51 -6.65 -16.36
N ASP A 25 9.85 -5.49 -15.80
CA ASP A 25 11.14 -4.82 -16.01
C ASP A 25 12.18 -5.04 -14.90
N GLY A 26 11.79 -5.73 -13.83
CA GLY A 26 12.62 -6.07 -12.67
C GLY A 26 12.50 -5.10 -11.49
N ASP A 27 11.80 -3.98 -11.64
CA ASP A 27 11.51 -3.01 -10.58
C ASP A 27 10.00 -2.94 -10.29
N GLY A 28 9.63 -2.94 -9.02
CA GLY A 28 8.24 -2.74 -8.62
C GLY A 28 7.71 -1.33 -8.94
N ASP A 29 6.44 -1.25 -9.33
CA ASP A 29 5.85 -0.04 -9.89
C ASP A 29 4.46 0.31 -9.29
N LEU A 30 3.95 1.51 -9.62
CA LEU A 30 2.66 1.99 -9.11
C LEU A 30 1.47 1.17 -9.62
N GLN A 31 1.51 0.65 -10.85
CA GLN A 31 0.46 -0.25 -11.37
C GLN A 31 0.44 -1.55 -10.57
N GLY A 32 1.61 -2.03 -10.13
CA GLY A 32 1.74 -3.14 -9.20
C GLY A 32 1.08 -2.89 -7.86
N ILE A 33 1.31 -1.72 -7.26
CA ILE A 33 0.63 -1.32 -6.03
C ILE A 33 -0.90 -1.31 -6.23
N ILE A 34 -1.39 -0.72 -7.32
CA ILE A 34 -2.82 -0.67 -7.65
C ILE A 34 -3.42 -2.08 -7.75
N LYS A 35 -2.74 -3.00 -8.46
CA LYS A 35 -3.16 -4.41 -8.60
C LYS A 35 -3.28 -5.14 -7.25
N LYS A 36 -2.58 -4.70 -6.22
CA LYS A 36 -2.61 -5.30 -4.87
C LYS A 36 -3.51 -4.58 -3.88
N ILE A 37 -4.18 -3.48 -4.26
CA ILE A 37 -5.17 -2.81 -3.39
C ILE A 37 -6.22 -3.81 -2.83
N PRO A 38 -6.79 -4.74 -3.62
CA PRO A 38 -7.74 -5.73 -3.08
C PRO A 38 -7.13 -6.62 -1.97
N TYR A 39 -5.86 -7.01 -2.13
CA TYR A 39 -5.13 -7.76 -1.10
C TYR A 39 -4.93 -6.92 0.17
N LEU A 40 -4.48 -5.68 0.02
CA LEU A 40 -4.25 -4.76 1.15
C LEU A 40 -5.56 -4.44 1.89
N ALA A 41 -6.66 -4.27 1.16
CA ALA A 41 -7.98 -4.09 1.74
C ALA A 41 -8.44 -5.33 2.53
N ASN A 42 -8.23 -6.54 1.98
CA ASN A 42 -8.54 -7.80 2.67
C ASN A 42 -7.68 -8.01 3.93
N LEU A 43 -6.43 -7.53 3.91
CA LEU A 43 -5.54 -7.54 5.07
C LEU A 43 -6.04 -6.61 6.20
N GLY A 44 -6.92 -5.66 5.89
CA GLY A 44 -7.54 -4.76 6.87
C GLY A 44 -6.71 -3.50 7.19
N ILE A 45 -5.74 -3.14 6.33
CA ILE A 45 -4.97 -1.91 6.51
C ILE A 45 -5.86 -0.68 6.25
N ASN A 46 -5.48 0.47 6.79
CA ASN A 46 -6.24 1.70 6.64
C ASN A 46 -5.53 2.78 5.83
N ALA A 47 -4.20 2.73 5.79
CA ALA A 47 -3.38 3.66 5.03
C ALA A 47 -2.11 2.96 4.54
N ILE A 48 -1.57 3.46 3.43
CA ILE A 48 -0.27 3.07 2.90
C ILE A 48 0.70 4.20 3.22
N TRP A 49 1.90 3.83 3.70
CA TRP A 49 3.05 4.72 3.82
C TRP A 49 4.07 4.40 2.72
#